data_AF-A0A7V2DFA8-F1
#
_entry.id   AF-A0A7V2DFA8-F1
#
_cell.length_a   1.000
_cell.length_b   1.000
_cell.length_c   1.000
_cell.angle_alpha   90.00
_cell.angle_beta   90.00
_cell.angle_gamma   90.00
#
_symmetry.space_group_name_H-M   'P 1'
#
loop_
_entity.id
_entity.type
_entity.pdbx_description
1 polymer ?
#
loop_
_entity_poly.entity_id
_entity_poly.type
_entity_poly.pdbx_seq_one_letter_code
_entity_poly.pdbx_strand_id
1 'polypeptide(L)'
;MKRNSYAAPALLLGLFSAQMIATIQVYLSNVHLYRSVTVVLENGYLPIPNQLIMSRLQDFGPALGGGLFFTLTVGAGISILTLGMMWIWDRIFNRRKIVAGLFILFWLLCLVGVNMNGFNPIVTAYFVVIPTMVSIAAVALMPAERDRHVPFHRAMLLVPIVILALVWTSIMDKGLFIDIRDRILLSNPVGAAINNFYYSYTLYAAEVFKTLDQKSLKTCGLESIQTVPISPRLERMLVHHGYLVVENYEDADLRIIEEGGALLFQNRGRTILKTTTEDFFSEPKRVLKEFSVKADGYAFFRQFTILSLLFGFPLALYVIAYTLLFLVATLVCDMRKAAVTASVLCLVIGIALVAPMYYAKGEKIDRNNVSQTIQSTRWQQRVGSLKVVVRERLEIADFPGYETMMSHDRIPERYWLAQAFGVSRQPETYGHLLRLLDDPQPIVVCKALEALGQRGDRAVIPEILRRFENSHHWYEQLYAYQALRTLGWKQAKSI
;
A
#
# COMPACT_ATOMS: atom_id res chain seq x y z
N MET A 1 -12.99 -10.11 -35.44
CA MET A 1 -12.49 -10.22 -34.04
C MET A 1 -11.04 -9.79 -33.85
N LYS A 2 -10.03 -10.39 -34.52
CA LYS A 2 -8.59 -10.13 -34.22
C LYS A 2 -8.08 -8.68 -34.39
N ARG A 3 -8.76 -7.83 -35.17
CA ARG A 3 -8.18 -6.53 -35.61
C ARG A 3 -8.15 -5.41 -34.56
N ASN A 4 -9.02 -5.45 -33.54
CA ASN A 4 -9.17 -4.33 -32.58
C ASN A 4 -9.03 -4.71 -31.10
N SER A 5 -8.79 -6.00 -30.77
CA SER A 5 -8.80 -6.47 -29.37
C SER A 5 -7.46 -7.04 -28.90
N TYR A 6 -6.35 -6.82 -29.61
CA TYR A 6 -5.05 -7.42 -29.25
C TYR A 6 -4.46 -6.89 -27.93
N ALA A 7 -4.82 -5.67 -27.54
CA ALA A 7 -4.26 -5.01 -26.34
C ALA A 7 -4.64 -5.74 -25.05
N ALA A 8 -5.88 -6.21 -24.93
CA ALA A 8 -6.33 -6.87 -23.70
C ALA A 8 -5.71 -8.26 -23.48
N PRO A 9 -5.65 -9.19 -24.46
CA PRO A 9 -4.96 -10.46 -24.29
C PRO A 9 -3.47 -10.30 -23.98
N ALA A 10 -2.80 -9.34 -24.61
CA ALA A 10 -1.39 -9.05 -24.31
C ALA A 10 -1.23 -8.44 -22.91
N LEU A 11 -2.12 -7.54 -22.48
CA LEU A 11 -2.17 -7.02 -21.12
C LEU A 11 -2.42 -8.15 -20.10
N LEU A 12 -3.39 -9.02 -20.35
CA LEU A 12 -3.72 -10.15 -19.48
C LEU A 12 -2.56 -11.13 -19.35
N LEU A 13 -1.80 -11.39 -20.43
CA LEU A 13 -0.58 -12.20 -20.36
C LEU A 13 0.51 -11.53 -19.51
N GLY A 14 0.64 -10.21 -19.62
CA GLY A 14 1.53 -9.42 -18.77
C GLY A 14 1.13 -9.47 -17.30
N LEU A 15 -0.16 -9.28 -16.98
CA LEU A 15 -0.70 -9.37 -15.63
C LEU A 15 -0.57 -10.80 -15.05
N PHE A 16 -0.81 -11.84 -15.85
CA PHE A 16 -0.60 -13.22 -15.44
C PHE A 16 0.87 -13.49 -15.09
N SER A 17 1.79 -13.05 -15.96
CA SER A 17 3.23 -13.15 -15.71
C SER A 17 3.63 -12.39 -14.45
N ALA A 18 3.09 -11.19 -14.25
CA ALA A 18 3.30 -10.38 -13.06
C ALA A 18 2.78 -11.09 -11.80
N GLN A 19 1.63 -11.75 -11.85
CA GLN A 19 1.05 -12.46 -10.71
C GLN A 19 1.91 -13.65 -10.28
N MET A 20 2.50 -14.39 -11.23
CA MET A 20 3.42 -15.47 -10.89
C MET A 20 4.66 -14.95 -10.16
N ILE A 21 5.29 -13.90 -10.69
CA ILE A 21 6.48 -13.28 -10.08
C ILE A 21 6.12 -12.67 -8.72
N ALA A 22 4.99 -11.96 -8.62
CA ALA A 22 4.54 -11.31 -7.40
C ALA A 22 4.23 -12.30 -6.28
N THR A 23 3.61 -13.41 -6.62
CA THR A 23 3.29 -14.45 -5.64
C THR A 23 4.58 -15.05 -5.09
N ILE A 24 5.56 -15.35 -5.94
CA ILE A 24 6.88 -15.82 -5.51
C ILE A 24 7.59 -14.77 -4.64
N GLN A 25 7.55 -13.50 -5.04
CA GLN A 25 8.17 -12.41 -4.29
C GLN A 25 7.62 -12.29 -2.87
N VAL A 26 6.29 -12.25 -2.74
CA VAL A 26 5.62 -12.14 -1.44
C VAL A 26 5.85 -13.40 -0.61
N TYR A 27 5.80 -14.58 -1.22
CA TYR A 27 6.09 -15.84 -0.53
C TYR A 27 7.49 -15.85 0.11
N LEU A 28 8.52 -15.49 -0.67
CA LEU A 28 9.90 -15.44 -0.17
C LEU A 28 10.08 -14.37 0.92
N SER A 29 9.41 -13.22 0.77
CA SER A 29 9.38 -12.19 1.81
C SER A 29 8.70 -12.68 3.09
N ASN A 30 7.60 -13.43 2.97
CA ASN A 30 6.89 -13.96 4.13
C ASN A 30 7.69 -15.03 4.86
N VAL A 31 8.39 -15.91 4.12
CA VAL A 31 9.30 -16.91 4.71
C VAL A 31 10.44 -16.23 5.47
N HIS A 32 11.00 -15.14 4.92
CA HIS A 32 12.00 -14.36 5.63
C HIS A 32 11.41 -13.66 6.87
N LEU A 33 10.22 -13.06 6.74
CA LEU A 33 9.51 -12.46 7.89
C LEU A 33 9.25 -13.49 8.98
N TYR A 34 8.82 -14.71 8.62
CA TYR A 34 8.62 -15.80 9.57
C TYR A 34 9.89 -16.06 10.40
N ARG A 35 11.06 -16.19 9.76
CA ARG A 35 12.33 -16.40 10.46
C ARG A 35 12.64 -15.25 11.41
N SER A 36 12.53 -14.01 10.93
CA SER A 36 12.79 -12.82 11.75
C SER A 36 11.85 -12.75 12.96
N VAL A 37 10.56 -13.06 12.76
CA VAL A 37 9.55 -13.07 13.82
C VAL A 37 9.79 -14.18 14.83
N THR A 38 10.18 -15.38 14.38
CA THR A 38 10.56 -16.50 15.26
C THR A 38 11.73 -16.11 16.15
N VAL A 39 12.79 -15.54 15.58
CA VAL A 39 13.96 -15.09 16.36
C VAL A 39 13.60 -14.00 17.36
N VAL A 40 12.74 -13.04 16.97
CA VAL A 40 12.23 -12.00 17.88
C VAL A 40 11.50 -12.63 19.07
N LEU A 41 10.65 -13.63 18.82
CA LEU A 41 9.92 -14.36 19.84
C LEU A 41 10.85 -15.17 20.76
N GLU A 42 11.82 -15.90 20.18
CA GLU A 42 12.80 -16.71 20.94
C GLU A 42 13.68 -15.84 21.85
N ASN A 43 13.92 -14.58 21.49
CA ASN A 43 14.65 -13.61 22.30
C ASN A 43 13.73 -12.88 23.33
N GLY A 44 12.49 -13.33 23.50
CA GLY A 44 11.55 -12.82 24.50
C GLY A 44 10.86 -11.51 24.14
N TYR A 45 10.98 -11.02 22.91
CA TYR A 45 10.27 -9.81 22.49
C TYR A 45 8.86 -10.12 21.98
N LEU A 46 8.00 -9.10 21.90
CA LEU A 46 6.65 -9.23 21.36
C LEU A 46 6.69 -9.26 19.81
N PRO A 47 6.38 -10.41 19.17
CA PRO A 47 6.47 -10.54 17.71
C PRO A 47 5.30 -9.89 16.97
N ILE A 48 5.58 -9.27 15.82
CA ILE A 48 4.55 -8.77 14.88
C ILE A 48 4.83 -9.32 13.47
N PRO A 49 3.93 -10.13 12.90
CA PRO A 49 2.69 -10.63 13.50
C PRO A 49 2.93 -11.63 14.66
N ASN A 50 1.93 -11.82 15.52
CA ASN A 50 2.01 -12.74 16.67
C ASN A 50 1.91 -14.23 16.24
N GLN A 51 1.98 -15.13 17.22
CA GLN A 51 1.94 -16.58 17.01
C GLN A 51 0.66 -17.10 16.32
N LEU A 52 -0.47 -16.42 16.47
CA LEU A 52 -1.76 -16.80 15.86
C LEU A 52 -1.79 -16.57 14.35
N ILE A 53 -0.89 -15.74 13.83
CA ILE A 53 -0.81 -15.37 12.41
C ILE A 53 0.50 -15.85 11.78
N MET A 54 1.60 -15.92 12.54
CA MET A 54 2.93 -16.21 11.99
C MET A 54 2.98 -17.50 11.16
N SER A 55 2.23 -18.54 11.55
CA SER A 55 2.16 -19.80 10.79
C SER A 55 1.64 -19.61 9.38
N ARG A 56 0.67 -18.70 9.19
CA ARG A 56 0.08 -18.37 7.88
C ARG A 56 1.05 -17.64 6.94
N LEU A 57 2.15 -17.07 7.45
CA LEU A 57 3.16 -16.44 6.59
C LEU A 57 3.73 -17.43 5.57
N GLN A 58 3.82 -18.72 5.93
CA GLN A 58 4.34 -19.76 5.07
C GLN A 58 3.29 -20.32 4.09
N ASP A 59 2.03 -19.90 4.19
CA ASP A 59 0.97 -20.35 3.29
C ASP A 59 1.07 -19.63 1.94
N PHE A 60 0.67 -20.34 0.88
CA PHE A 60 0.63 -19.76 -0.46
C PHE A 60 -0.52 -18.75 -0.65
N GLY A 61 -1.62 -18.90 0.11
CA GLY A 61 -2.79 -18.03 0.01
C GLY A 61 -2.48 -16.55 0.26
N PRO A 62 -1.83 -16.19 1.39
CA PRO A 62 -1.40 -14.82 1.64
C PRO A 62 -0.39 -14.30 0.63
N ALA A 63 0.49 -15.15 0.10
CA ALA A 63 1.41 -14.77 -0.96
C ALA A 63 0.68 -14.43 -2.27
N LEU A 64 -0.32 -15.22 -2.65
CA LEU A 64 -1.15 -14.97 -3.82
C LEU A 64 -1.95 -13.66 -3.66
N GLY A 65 -2.59 -13.49 -2.50
CA GLY A 65 -3.40 -12.31 -2.18
C GLY A 65 -2.56 -11.04 -2.12
N GLY A 66 -1.40 -11.09 -1.46
CA GLY A 66 -0.44 -9.98 -1.44
C GLY A 66 0.15 -9.70 -2.82
N GLY A 67 0.40 -10.75 -3.62
CA GLY A 67 0.93 -10.64 -4.98
C GLY A 67 0.03 -9.81 -5.92
N LEU A 68 -1.29 -9.84 -5.70
CA LEU A 68 -2.23 -9.03 -6.49
C LEU A 68 -1.92 -7.53 -6.41
N PHE A 69 -1.37 -7.04 -5.29
CA PHE A 69 -0.94 -5.64 -5.20
C PHE A 69 0.11 -5.30 -6.26
N PHE A 70 1.18 -6.10 -6.38
CA PHE A 70 2.23 -5.86 -7.38
C PHE A 70 1.73 -6.09 -8.81
N THR A 71 0.86 -7.07 -9.01
CA THR A 71 0.23 -7.33 -10.32
C THR A 71 -0.57 -6.15 -10.81
N LEU A 72 -1.46 -5.62 -9.96
CA LEU A 72 -2.32 -4.49 -10.32
C LEU A 72 -1.57 -3.16 -10.34
N THR A 73 -0.40 -3.06 -9.72
CA THR A 73 0.44 -1.86 -9.75
C THR A 73 1.56 -1.98 -10.78
N VAL A 74 2.77 -2.39 -10.37
CA VAL A 74 3.95 -2.48 -11.25
C VAL A 74 3.72 -3.40 -12.44
N GLY A 75 3.02 -4.53 -12.27
CA GLY A 75 2.69 -5.44 -13.35
C GLY A 75 1.83 -4.78 -14.44
N ALA A 76 0.76 -4.10 -14.02
CA ALA A 76 -0.09 -3.30 -14.90
C ALA A 76 0.68 -2.17 -15.56
N GLY A 77 1.49 -1.42 -14.80
CA GLY A 77 2.31 -0.33 -15.31
C GLY A 77 3.30 -0.77 -16.39
N ILE A 78 4.08 -1.81 -16.11
CA ILE A 78 5.03 -2.39 -17.08
C ILE A 78 4.30 -2.89 -18.33
N SER A 79 3.17 -3.59 -18.15
CA SER A 79 2.40 -4.14 -19.27
C SER A 79 1.84 -3.04 -20.17
N ILE A 80 1.24 -2.01 -19.59
CA ILE A 80 0.69 -0.86 -20.32
C ILE A 80 1.79 -0.06 -21.01
N LEU A 81 2.90 0.20 -20.32
CA LEU A 81 4.04 0.91 -20.90
C LEU A 81 4.61 0.13 -22.10
N THR A 82 4.78 -1.18 -21.95
CA THR A 82 5.25 -2.06 -23.04
C THR A 82 4.26 -2.04 -24.21
N LEU A 83 2.95 -2.15 -23.96
CA LEU A 83 1.94 -2.07 -25.02
C LEU A 83 1.98 -0.73 -25.76
N GLY A 84 2.15 0.38 -25.04
CA GLY A 84 2.32 1.70 -25.61
C GLY A 84 3.56 1.78 -26.50
N MET A 85 4.70 1.28 -26.02
CA MET A 85 5.94 1.18 -26.80
C MET A 85 5.74 0.34 -28.08
N MET A 86 5.15 -0.85 -27.96
CA MET A 86 4.92 -1.73 -29.12
C MET A 86 3.96 -1.12 -30.14
N TRP A 87 2.94 -0.41 -29.67
CA TRP A 87 2.03 0.33 -30.54
C TRP A 87 2.75 1.49 -31.27
N ILE A 88 3.57 2.28 -30.56
CA ILE A 88 4.38 3.36 -31.16
C ILE A 88 5.36 2.79 -32.20
N TRP A 89 6.04 1.70 -31.86
CA TRP A 89 6.99 1.04 -32.76
C TRP A 89 6.34 0.58 -34.07
N ASP A 90 5.18 -0.08 -33.97
CA ASP A 90 4.46 -0.61 -35.14
C ASP A 90 3.79 0.50 -35.95
N ARG A 91 2.99 1.37 -35.31
CA ARG A 91 2.08 2.32 -35.99
C ARG A 91 2.71 3.63 -36.40
N ILE A 92 3.64 4.16 -35.60
CA ILE A 92 4.27 5.46 -35.85
C ILE A 92 5.59 5.26 -36.61
N PHE A 93 6.39 4.29 -36.19
CA PHE A 93 7.74 4.10 -36.69
C PHE A 93 7.90 2.89 -37.63
N ASN A 94 6.80 2.25 -38.07
CA ASN A 94 6.80 1.17 -39.07
C ASN A 94 7.84 0.07 -38.77
N ARG A 95 7.93 -0.34 -37.51
CA ARG A 95 8.87 -1.36 -37.00
C ARG A 95 10.36 -1.07 -37.26
N ARG A 96 10.76 0.20 -37.35
CA ARG A 96 12.18 0.58 -37.48
C ARG A 96 13.02 -0.01 -36.34
N LYS A 97 14.12 -0.67 -36.70
CA LYS A 97 15.03 -1.35 -35.75
C LYS A 97 15.64 -0.38 -34.73
N ILE A 98 15.94 0.85 -35.14
CA ILE A 98 16.50 1.88 -34.25
C ILE A 98 15.57 2.15 -33.06
N VAL A 99 14.26 2.25 -33.31
CA VAL A 99 13.26 2.52 -32.27
C VAL A 99 13.10 1.33 -31.32
N ALA A 100 13.15 0.09 -31.84
CA ALA A 100 13.22 -1.09 -30.99
C ALA A 100 14.47 -1.07 -30.10
N GLY A 101 15.63 -0.68 -30.63
CA GLY A 101 16.86 -0.49 -29.88
C GLY A 101 16.72 0.52 -28.74
N LEU A 102 16.02 1.65 -28.96
CA LEU A 102 15.74 2.63 -27.91
C LEU A 102 14.84 2.07 -26.80
N PHE A 103 13.84 1.26 -27.13
CA PHE A 103 12.99 0.61 -26.12
C PHE A 103 13.73 -0.47 -25.33
N ILE A 104 14.62 -1.23 -25.98
CA ILE A 104 15.51 -2.15 -25.28
C ILE A 104 16.44 -1.38 -24.34
N LEU A 105 17.04 -0.27 -24.81
CA LEU A 105 17.88 0.59 -23.98
C LEU A 105 17.11 1.13 -22.76
N PHE A 106 15.87 1.55 -22.94
CA PHE A 106 15.01 1.99 -21.83
C PHE A 106 14.87 0.90 -20.75
N TRP A 107 14.54 -0.34 -21.15
CA TRP A 107 14.44 -1.45 -20.18
C TRP A 107 15.78 -1.78 -19.54
N LEU A 108 16.89 -1.72 -20.28
CA LEU A 108 18.24 -1.87 -19.71
C LEU A 108 18.55 -0.80 -18.65
N LEU A 109 18.15 0.46 -18.87
CA LEU A 109 18.30 1.53 -17.88
C LEU A 109 17.43 1.28 -16.64
N CYS A 110 16.20 0.77 -16.80
CA CYS A 110 15.40 0.33 -15.66
C CYS A 110 16.08 -0.82 -14.90
N LEU A 111 16.74 -1.75 -15.59
CA LEU A 111 17.50 -2.85 -14.97
C LEU A 111 18.70 -2.36 -14.17
N VAL A 112 19.38 -1.30 -14.63
CA VAL A 112 20.40 -0.62 -13.83
C VAL A 112 19.74 -0.01 -12.59
N GLY A 113 18.64 0.72 -12.75
CA GLY A 113 17.93 1.38 -11.64
C GLY A 113 17.46 0.43 -10.54
N VAL A 114 16.90 -0.73 -10.87
CA VAL A 114 16.45 -1.72 -9.87
C VAL A 114 17.60 -2.43 -9.14
N ASN A 115 18.81 -2.40 -9.68
CA ASN A 115 19.97 -3.09 -9.13
C ASN A 115 21.08 -2.14 -8.60
N MET A 116 20.84 -0.82 -8.58
CA MET A 116 21.83 0.19 -8.16
C MET A 116 22.36 -0.05 -6.73
N ASN A 117 21.48 -0.44 -5.80
CA ASN A 117 21.81 -0.65 -4.38
C ASN A 117 21.93 -2.14 -4.02
N GLY A 118 22.24 -2.99 -4.99
CA GLY A 118 22.37 -4.43 -4.82
C GLY A 118 21.50 -5.21 -5.79
N PHE A 119 21.96 -6.41 -6.16
CA PHE A 119 21.27 -7.25 -7.12
C PHE A 119 19.98 -7.84 -6.52
N ASN A 120 18.84 -7.59 -7.17
CA ASN A 120 17.55 -8.14 -6.80
C ASN A 120 16.97 -8.97 -7.96
N PRO A 121 17.11 -10.32 -7.93
CA PRO A 121 16.72 -11.17 -9.05
C PRO A 121 15.21 -11.18 -9.31
N ILE A 122 14.40 -11.11 -8.25
CA ILE A 122 12.93 -11.15 -8.39
C ILE A 122 12.42 -9.85 -9.01
N VAL A 123 12.89 -8.70 -8.51
CA VAL A 123 12.53 -7.40 -9.10
C VAL A 123 13.02 -7.31 -10.54
N THR A 124 14.24 -7.78 -10.81
CA THR A 124 14.78 -7.88 -12.18
C THR A 124 13.85 -8.68 -13.10
N ALA A 125 13.26 -9.79 -12.62
CA ALA A 125 12.34 -10.59 -13.40
C ALA A 125 11.10 -9.80 -13.87
N TYR A 126 10.58 -8.84 -13.10
CA TYR A 126 9.46 -7.98 -13.56
C TYR A 126 9.84 -7.21 -14.83
N PHE A 127 11.02 -6.62 -14.88
CA PHE A 127 11.47 -5.76 -15.97
C PHE A 127 12.04 -6.53 -17.17
N VAL A 128 12.20 -7.86 -17.05
CA VAL A 128 12.61 -8.74 -18.16
C VAL A 128 11.41 -9.53 -18.69
N VAL A 129 10.75 -10.28 -17.82
CA VAL A 129 9.72 -11.26 -18.22
C VAL A 129 8.47 -10.54 -18.72
N ILE A 130 7.96 -9.56 -17.98
CA ILE A 130 6.69 -8.91 -18.35
C ILE A 130 6.82 -8.16 -19.69
N PRO A 131 7.83 -7.30 -19.93
CA PRO A 131 7.98 -6.66 -21.23
C PRO A 131 8.18 -7.66 -22.36
N THR A 132 8.92 -8.73 -22.14
CA THR A 132 9.16 -9.78 -23.15
C THR A 132 7.86 -10.47 -23.53
N MET A 133 7.10 -10.96 -22.56
CA MET A 133 5.84 -11.66 -22.80
C MET A 133 4.80 -10.76 -23.47
N VAL A 134 4.68 -9.51 -23.00
CA VAL A 134 3.77 -8.52 -23.58
C VAL A 134 4.20 -8.16 -25.00
N SER A 135 5.50 -8.01 -25.27
CA SER A 135 6.01 -7.71 -26.61
C SER A 135 5.77 -8.85 -27.59
N ILE A 136 6.03 -10.10 -27.17
CA ILE A 136 5.75 -11.30 -27.98
C ILE A 136 4.25 -11.37 -28.33
N ALA A 137 3.37 -11.23 -27.33
CA ALA A 137 1.94 -11.24 -27.56
C ALA A 137 1.48 -10.08 -28.43
N ALA A 138 2.02 -8.87 -28.23
CA ALA A 138 1.71 -7.71 -29.04
C ALA A 138 2.09 -7.95 -30.51
N VAL A 139 3.31 -8.42 -30.81
CA VAL A 139 3.72 -8.71 -32.20
C VAL A 139 2.88 -9.81 -32.83
N ALA A 140 2.59 -10.88 -32.08
CA ALA A 140 1.85 -12.04 -32.60
C ALA A 140 0.36 -11.72 -32.88
N LEU A 141 -0.25 -10.87 -32.05
CA LEU A 141 -1.68 -10.57 -32.11
C LEU A 141 -1.99 -9.29 -32.90
N MET A 142 -1.04 -8.37 -33.01
CA MET A 142 -1.27 -7.09 -33.66
C MET A 142 -1.43 -7.28 -35.17
N PRO A 143 -2.54 -6.80 -35.77
CA PRO A 143 -2.77 -6.96 -37.19
C PRO A 143 -1.78 -6.11 -38.00
N ALA A 144 -1.24 -6.70 -39.06
CA ALA A 144 -0.46 -5.98 -40.07
C ALA A 144 -1.35 -4.90 -40.70
N GLU A 145 -1.01 -3.62 -40.50
CA GLU A 145 -1.58 -2.54 -41.29
C GLU A 145 -0.60 -2.11 -42.36
N ARG A 146 -1.13 -2.01 -43.58
CA ARG A 146 -0.42 -1.48 -44.74
C ARG A 146 -0.80 -0.02 -45.04
N ASP A 147 -1.82 0.53 -44.38
CA ASP A 147 -2.31 1.89 -44.62
C ASP A 147 -1.72 2.91 -43.66
N ARG A 148 -1.26 4.04 -44.23
CA ARG A 148 -0.48 5.11 -43.56
C ARG A 148 -1.31 6.06 -42.70
N HIS A 149 -2.64 5.94 -42.69
CA HIS A 149 -3.53 6.81 -41.93
C HIS A 149 -4.06 6.11 -40.69
N VAL A 150 -3.82 6.68 -39.50
CA VAL A 150 -4.50 6.27 -38.27
C VAL A 150 -5.97 6.63 -38.43
N PRO A 151 -6.87 5.65 -38.58
CA PRO A 151 -8.26 5.96 -38.89
C PRO A 151 -8.92 6.63 -37.68
N PHE A 152 -9.77 7.64 -37.93
CA PHE A 152 -10.42 8.49 -36.92
C PHE A 152 -11.03 7.74 -35.72
N HIS A 153 -11.60 6.55 -35.96
CA HIS A 153 -12.18 5.71 -34.91
C HIS A 153 -11.17 5.18 -33.87
N ARG A 154 -9.87 5.16 -34.17
CA ARG A 154 -8.83 4.80 -33.19
C ARG A 154 -8.41 5.96 -32.31
N ALA A 155 -8.46 7.19 -32.83
CA ALA A 155 -8.28 8.39 -32.02
C ALA A 155 -9.39 8.52 -30.96
N MET A 156 -10.60 8.04 -31.26
CA MET A 156 -11.71 7.99 -30.30
C MET A 156 -11.45 7.12 -29.06
N LEU A 157 -10.52 6.16 -29.10
CA LEU A 157 -10.12 5.40 -27.90
C LEU A 157 -9.36 6.26 -26.90
N LEU A 158 -8.59 7.23 -27.40
CA LEU A 158 -7.75 8.10 -26.56
C LEU A 158 -8.56 9.25 -25.94
N VAL A 159 -9.65 9.66 -26.59
CA VAL A 159 -10.49 10.79 -26.14
C VAL A 159 -11.05 10.56 -24.72
N PRO A 160 -11.72 9.43 -24.39
CA PRO A 160 -12.17 9.17 -23.03
C PRO A 160 -11.03 9.15 -22.02
N ILE A 161 -9.85 8.61 -22.37
CA ILE A 161 -8.69 8.56 -21.48
C ILE A 161 -8.26 9.98 -21.11
N VAL A 162 -8.14 10.87 -22.10
CA VAL A 162 -7.74 12.27 -21.88
C VAL A 162 -8.80 13.01 -21.06
N ILE A 163 -10.09 12.88 -21.38
CA ILE A 163 -11.17 13.52 -20.63
C ILE A 163 -11.19 13.03 -19.18
N LEU A 164 -11.13 11.71 -18.96
CA LEU A 164 -11.11 11.13 -17.62
C LEU A 164 -9.86 11.59 -16.85
N ALA A 165 -8.69 11.65 -17.48
CA ALA A 165 -7.49 12.17 -16.85
C ALA A 165 -7.68 13.62 -16.40
N LEU A 166 -8.26 14.50 -17.23
CA LEU A 166 -8.55 15.89 -16.86
C LEU A 166 -9.59 15.98 -15.72
N VAL A 167 -10.65 15.17 -15.76
CA VAL A 167 -11.67 15.14 -14.71
C VAL A 167 -11.07 14.66 -13.39
N TRP A 168 -10.35 13.55 -13.37
CA TRP A 168 -9.75 12.99 -12.15
C TRP A 168 -8.63 13.88 -11.59
N THR A 169 -7.83 14.51 -12.43
CA THR A 169 -6.80 15.46 -11.96
C THR A 169 -7.40 16.72 -11.34
N SER A 170 -8.56 17.19 -11.83
CA SER A 170 -9.23 18.37 -11.26
C SER A 170 -9.73 18.19 -9.82
N ILE A 171 -9.91 16.95 -9.38
CA ILE A 171 -10.37 16.59 -8.03
C ILE A 171 -9.28 15.97 -7.16
N MET A 172 -8.07 15.78 -7.69
CA MET A 172 -6.99 15.11 -6.98
C MET A 172 -6.47 15.99 -5.84
N ASP A 173 -6.79 15.62 -4.61
CA ASP A 173 -6.29 16.25 -3.39
C ASP A 173 -5.72 15.22 -2.40
N LYS A 174 -5.28 15.68 -1.23
CA LYS A 174 -4.72 14.80 -0.18
C LYS A 174 -5.77 13.83 0.42
N GLY A 175 -7.06 14.10 0.25
CA GLY A 175 -8.18 13.31 0.77
C GLY A 175 -8.75 12.29 -0.22
N LEU A 176 -8.36 12.34 -1.50
CA LEU A 176 -8.91 11.51 -2.58
C LEU A 176 -9.02 10.03 -2.22
N PHE A 177 -7.97 9.43 -1.66
CA PHE A 177 -8.00 8.01 -1.27
C PHE A 177 -9.05 7.70 -0.21
N ILE A 178 -9.18 8.58 0.80
CA ILE A 178 -10.18 8.44 1.86
C ILE A 178 -11.59 8.58 1.27
N ASP A 179 -11.80 9.54 0.36
CA ASP A 179 -13.10 9.72 -0.29
C ASP A 179 -13.46 8.57 -1.23
N ILE A 180 -12.51 8.02 -1.99
CA ILE A 180 -12.72 6.79 -2.79
C ILE A 180 -13.14 5.65 -1.86
N ARG A 181 -12.41 5.42 -0.76
CA ARG A 181 -12.76 4.38 0.20
C ARG A 181 -14.15 4.59 0.77
N ASP A 182 -14.43 5.77 1.33
CA ASP A 182 -15.65 6.01 2.08
C ASP A 182 -16.89 6.03 1.18
N ARG A 183 -16.79 6.62 -0.02
CA ARG A 183 -17.94 6.91 -0.88
C ARG A 183 -18.15 5.87 -1.97
N ILE A 184 -17.08 5.23 -2.44
CA ILE A 184 -17.16 4.24 -3.52
C ILE A 184 -17.03 2.82 -2.96
N LEU A 185 -16.06 2.55 -2.09
CA LEU A 185 -15.84 1.19 -1.59
C LEU A 185 -16.82 0.84 -0.46
N LEU A 186 -16.83 1.61 0.63
CA LEU A 186 -17.63 1.32 1.83
C LEU A 186 -19.12 1.66 1.70
N SER A 187 -19.57 2.15 0.54
CA SER A 187 -20.97 2.47 0.29
C SER A 187 -21.81 1.25 -0.14
N ASN A 188 -21.17 0.14 -0.51
CA ASN A 188 -21.81 -1.07 -1.00
C ASN A 188 -21.05 -2.34 -0.58
N PRO A 189 -21.70 -3.53 -0.59
CA PRO A 189 -21.08 -4.78 -0.12
C PRO A 189 -19.85 -5.22 -0.92
N VAL A 190 -19.84 -5.00 -2.25
CA VAL A 190 -18.71 -5.39 -3.12
C VAL A 190 -17.47 -4.59 -2.78
N GLY A 191 -17.61 -3.27 -2.64
CA GLY A 191 -16.50 -2.42 -2.24
C GLY A 191 -16.04 -2.66 -0.80
N ALA A 192 -16.96 -3.01 0.12
CA ALA A 192 -16.60 -3.45 1.47
C ALA A 192 -15.76 -4.75 1.42
N ALA A 193 -16.10 -5.71 0.55
CA ALA A 193 -15.30 -6.91 0.35
C ALA A 193 -13.89 -6.59 -0.20
N ILE A 194 -13.76 -5.63 -1.12
CA ILE A 194 -12.45 -5.14 -1.61
C ILE A 194 -11.65 -4.51 -0.46
N ASN A 195 -12.29 -3.70 0.39
CA ASN A 195 -11.64 -3.13 1.57
C ASN A 195 -11.17 -4.23 2.54
N ASN A 196 -12.00 -5.25 2.79
CA ASN A 196 -11.61 -6.37 3.66
C ASN A 196 -10.45 -7.17 3.07
N PHE A 197 -10.44 -7.38 1.75
CA PHE A 197 -9.30 -7.95 1.06
C PHE A 197 -8.04 -7.11 1.24
N TYR A 198 -8.15 -5.78 1.14
CA TYR A 198 -7.04 -4.85 1.40
C TYR A 198 -6.47 -5.06 2.82
N TYR A 199 -7.32 -5.05 3.84
CA TYR A 199 -6.91 -5.25 5.23
C TYR A 199 -6.39 -6.68 5.50
N SER A 200 -6.82 -7.67 4.72
CA SER A 200 -6.35 -9.05 4.87
C SER A 200 -4.95 -9.26 4.29
N TYR A 201 -4.61 -8.66 3.14
CA TYR A 201 -3.45 -9.09 2.36
C TYR A 201 -2.38 -8.03 2.10
N THR A 202 -2.66 -6.74 2.29
CA THR A 202 -1.70 -5.72 1.86
C THR A 202 -0.47 -5.60 2.74
N LEU A 203 -0.49 -6.04 4.01
CA LEU A 203 0.71 -6.06 4.85
C LEU A 203 1.77 -7.05 4.35
N TYR A 204 1.35 -8.18 3.77
CA TYR A 204 2.26 -9.14 3.15
C TYR A 204 3.00 -8.51 1.96
N ALA A 205 2.27 -7.80 1.10
CA ALA A 205 2.86 -7.07 -0.01
C ALA A 205 3.74 -5.91 0.46
N ALA A 206 3.28 -5.16 1.47
CA ALA A 206 4.01 -4.03 2.00
C ALA A 206 5.36 -4.45 2.61
N GLU A 207 5.43 -5.62 3.25
CA GLU A 207 6.67 -6.09 3.87
C GLU A 207 7.83 -6.27 2.87
N VAL A 208 7.51 -6.67 1.63
CA VAL A 208 8.51 -6.95 0.57
C VAL A 208 9.50 -5.80 0.36
N PHE A 209 9.02 -4.56 0.39
CA PHE A 209 9.77 -3.38 -0.07
C PHE A 209 9.77 -2.21 0.92
N LYS A 210 9.30 -2.43 2.16
CA LYS A 210 9.39 -1.46 3.24
C LYS A 210 10.85 -1.12 3.48
N THR A 211 11.14 0.16 3.65
CA THR A 211 12.42 0.59 4.18
C THR A 211 12.54 0.18 5.65
N LEU A 212 13.77 0.06 6.16
CA LEU A 212 14.00 -0.27 7.57
C LEU A 212 13.34 0.77 8.50
N ASP A 213 13.30 2.05 8.12
CA ASP A 213 12.60 3.08 8.89
C ASP A 213 11.08 2.86 8.96
N GLN A 214 10.47 2.27 7.93
CA GLN A 214 9.04 1.99 7.87
C GLN A 214 8.63 0.70 8.60
N LYS A 215 9.57 -0.23 8.82
CA LYS A 215 9.30 -1.43 9.61
C LYS A 215 9.03 -1.07 11.07
N SER A 216 8.07 -1.76 11.69
CA SER A 216 7.78 -1.56 13.12
C SER A 216 8.83 -2.24 14.01
N LEU A 217 9.26 -3.43 13.63
CA LEU A 217 10.30 -4.21 14.30
C LEU A 217 11.44 -4.46 13.31
N LYS A 218 12.68 -4.29 13.77
CA LYS A 218 13.90 -4.68 13.04
C LYS A 218 14.75 -5.56 13.94
N THR A 219 15.41 -6.55 13.36
CA THR A 219 16.38 -7.40 14.06
C THR A 219 17.76 -6.74 14.05
N CYS A 220 18.47 -6.82 15.18
CA CYS A 220 19.81 -6.26 15.33
C CYS A 220 20.76 -7.29 15.95
N GLY A 221 21.82 -7.66 15.24
CA GLY A 221 22.93 -8.44 15.78
C GLY A 221 24.02 -7.51 16.34
N LEU A 222 24.52 -7.80 17.53
CA LEU A 222 25.69 -7.14 18.10
C LEU A 222 26.85 -8.15 18.14
N GLU A 223 27.90 -7.88 17.39
CA GLU A 223 29.06 -8.78 17.28
C GLU A 223 30.33 -8.05 17.71
N SER A 224 31.20 -8.75 18.46
CA SER A 224 32.52 -8.25 18.86
C SER A 224 32.53 -6.86 19.51
N ILE A 225 31.51 -6.52 20.29
CA ILE A 225 31.47 -5.27 21.07
C ILE A 225 32.46 -5.39 22.23
N GLN A 226 33.65 -4.83 22.06
CA GLN A 226 34.78 -4.97 23.00
C GLN A 226 34.56 -4.13 24.27
N THR A 227 33.70 -3.12 24.18
CA THR A 227 33.40 -2.21 25.29
C THR A 227 32.17 -2.65 26.11
N VAL A 228 32.39 -3.48 27.13
CA VAL A 228 31.38 -3.99 28.08
C VAL A 228 30.42 -2.91 28.64
N PRO A 229 30.86 -1.67 29.00
CA PRO A 229 29.95 -0.64 29.52
C PRO A 229 28.96 -0.11 28.48
N ILE A 230 29.29 -0.23 27.19
CA ILE A 230 28.53 0.35 26.07
C ILE A 230 27.36 -0.56 25.68
N SER A 231 27.54 -1.88 25.78
CA SER A 231 26.55 -2.86 25.32
C SER A 231 25.13 -2.66 25.89
N PRO A 232 24.90 -2.52 27.22
CA PRO A 232 23.54 -2.33 27.76
C PRO A 232 22.92 -0.95 27.46
N ARG A 233 23.76 0.07 27.23
CA ARG A 233 23.29 1.41 26.82
C ARG A 233 22.92 1.42 25.34
N LEU A 234 23.71 0.75 24.51
CA LEU A 234 23.50 0.56 23.09
C LEU A 234 22.22 -0.22 22.83
N GLU A 235 22.03 -1.37 23.50
CA GLU A 235 20.82 -2.18 23.40
C GLU A 235 19.56 -1.38 23.73
N ARG A 236 19.54 -0.68 24.88
CA ARG A 236 18.38 0.15 25.27
C ARG A 236 18.06 1.24 24.24
N MET A 237 19.08 1.84 23.64
CA MET A 237 18.91 2.85 22.61
C MET A 237 18.38 2.24 21.30
N LEU A 238 18.88 1.09 20.88
CA LEU A 238 18.41 0.36 19.71
C LEU A 238 16.95 -0.08 19.85
N VAL A 239 16.59 -0.69 20.99
CA VAL A 239 15.22 -1.12 21.31
C VAL A 239 14.27 0.07 21.37
N HIS A 240 14.74 1.23 21.87
CA HIS A 240 13.97 2.47 21.82
C HIS A 240 13.64 2.89 20.38
N HIS A 241 14.51 2.61 19.41
CA HIS A 241 14.29 2.91 17.99
C HIS A 241 13.70 1.72 17.18
N GLY A 242 13.27 0.66 17.86
CA GLY A 242 12.63 -0.52 17.23
C GLY A 242 13.61 -1.53 16.64
N TYR A 243 14.91 -1.41 16.94
CA TYR A 243 15.94 -2.40 16.62
C TYR A 243 16.10 -3.34 17.82
N LEU A 244 15.66 -4.58 17.66
CA LEU A 244 15.62 -5.59 18.71
C LEU A 244 16.91 -6.40 18.68
N VAL A 245 17.63 -6.42 19.80
CA VAL A 245 18.91 -7.12 19.89
C VAL A 245 18.66 -8.61 20.00
N VAL A 246 19.05 -9.34 18.96
CA VAL A 246 18.85 -10.78 18.83
C VAL A 246 20.19 -11.49 18.72
N GLU A 247 20.26 -12.68 19.30
CA GLU A 247 21.48 -13.51 19.28
C GLU A 247 21.48 -14.48 18.09
N ASN A 248 22.67 -14.76 17.56
CA ASN A 248 22.92 -15.81 16.55
C ASN A 248 22.04 -15.75 15.29
N TYR A 249 21.67 -14.55 14.84
CA TYR A 249 20.85 -14.37 13.63
C TYR A 249 21.62 -13.69 12.51
N GLU A 250 22.05 -14.50 11.52
CA GLU A 250 22.84 -14.00 10.41
C GLU A 250 22.04 -13.05 9.49
N ASP A 251 20.75 -13.31 9.29
CA ASP A 251 19.92 -12.51 8.39
C ASP A 251 19.36 -11.22 9.05
N ALA A 252 20.00 -10.74 10.14
CA ALA A 252 19.56 -9.55 10.85
C ALA A 252 19.47 -8.31 9.95
N ASP A 253 18.43 -7.49 10.15
CA ASP A 253 18.22 -6.25 9.39
C ASP A 253 19.38 -5.26 9.57
N LEU A 254 20.00 -5.26 10.76
CA LEU A 254 21.21 -4.51 11.09
C LEU A 254 22.18 -5.42 11.86
N ARG A 255 23.45 -5.43 11.48
CA ARG A 255 24.52 -5.91 12.37
C ARG A 255 25.46 -4.76 12.71
N ILE A 256 25.89 -4.70 13.96
CA ILE A 256 26.86 -3.72 14.43
C ILE A 256 28.09 -4.46 14.91
N ILE A 257 29.24 -4.12 14.31
CA ILE A 257 30.56 -4.64 14.67
C ILE A 257 31.41 -3.47 15.15
N GLU A 258 32.10 -3.63 16.28
CA GLU A 258 33.08 -2.66 16.77
C GLU A 258 34.48 -3.02 16.26
N GLU A 259 35.10 -2.14 15.48
CA GLU A 259 36.45 -2.32 14.95
C GLU A 259 37.24 -1.01 15.05
N GLY A 260 38.35 -1.03 15.80
CA GLY A 260 39.26 0.12 15.92
C GLY A 260 38.60 1.40 16.47
N GLY A 261 37.64 1.27 17.39
CA GLY A 261 36.88 2.39 17.98
C GLY A 261 35.76 2.95 17.10
N ALA A 262 35.50 2.35 15.93
CA ALA A 262 34.37 2.67 15.08
C ALA A 262 33.32 1.56 15.11
N LEU A 263 32.06 1.95 14.89
CA LEU A 263 30.94 1.05 14.68
C LEU A 263 30.69 0.88 13.19
N LEU A 264 30.76 -0.37 12.72
CA LEU A 264 30.45 -0.77 11.35
C LEU A 264 29.02 -1.30 11.30
N PHE A 265 28.17 -0.63 10.54
CA PHE A 265 26.78 -1.01 10.34
C PHE A 265 26.68 -1.82 9.06
N GLN A 266 26.31 -3.09 9.20
CA GLN A 266 26.24 -4.04 8.10
C GLN A 266 24.81 -4.46 7.80
N ASN A 267 24.56 -4.75 6.52
CA ASN A 267 23.36 -5.42 6.04
C ASN A 267 23.80 -6.50 5.04
N ARG A 268 23.31 -7.74 5.20
CA ARG A 268 23.64 -8.88 4.30
C ARG A 268 25.15 -9.06 4.07
N GLY A 269 25.94 -8.95 5.15
CA GLY A 269 27.40 -9.11 5.13
C GLY A 269 28.19 -7.98 4.47
N ARG A 270 27.55 -6.86 4.11
CA ARG A 270 28.21 -5.67 3.55
C ARG A 270 28.16 -4.52 4.53
N THR A 271 29.29 -3.85 4.73
CA THR A 271 29.35 -2.59 5.47
C THR A 271 28.69 -1.47 4.66
N ILE A 272 27.59 -0.95 5.19
CA ILE A 272 26.78 0.12 4.56
C ILE A 272 27.18 1.50 5.10
N LEU A 273 27.46 1.58 6.39
CA LEU A 273 27.79 2.81 7.08
C LEU A 273 28.88 2.55 8.15
N LYS A 274 29.82 3.49 8.28
CA LYS A 274 30.82 3.52 9.35
C LYS A 274 30.61 4.80 10.16
N THR A 275 30.55 4.69 11.48
CA THR A 275 30.35 5.81 12.41
C THR A 275 31.19 5.63 13.67
N THR A 276 31.42 6.68 14.44
CA THR A 276 31.97 6.55 15.80
C THR A 276 30.85 6.25 16.80
N THR A 277 31.22 5.72 17.96
CA THR A 277 30.29 5.50 19.06
C THR A 277 29.70 6.82 19.58
N GLU A 278 30.52 7.87 19.67
CA GLU A 278 30.09 9.19 20.12
C GLU A 278 29.05 9.81 19.19
N ASP A 279 29.32 9.81 17.87
CA ASP A 279 28.39 10.31 16.86
C ASP A 279 27.07 9.54 16.85
N PHE A 280 27.13 8.24 17.10
CA PHE A 280 25.92 7.42 17.11
C PHE A 280 25.05 7.70 18.34
N PHE A 281 25.65 7.90 19.52
CA PHE A 281 24.89 8.22 20.73
C PHE A 281 24.36 9.66 20.74
N SER A 282 25.03 10.61 20.07
CA SER A 282 24.56 11.98 19.96
C SER A 282 23.35 12.11 19.02
N GLU A 283 23.37 11.42 17.86
CA GLU A 283 22.32 11.51 16.85
C GLU A 283 21.84 10.14 16.31
N PRO A 284 21.31 9.25 17.17
CA PRO A 284 20.98 7.88 16.78
C PRO A 284 19.94 7.80 15.66
N LYS A 285 18.94 8.69 15.68
CA LYS A 285 17.90 8.76 14.63
C LYS A 285 18.48 9.12 13.26
N ARG A 286 19.46 10.03 13.20
CA ARG A 286 20.07 10.44 11.95
C ARG A 286 20.87 9.28 11.35
N VAL A 287 21.71 8.63 12.17
CA VAL A 287 22.56 7.51 11.75
C VAL A 287 21.72 6.31 11.29
N LEU A 288 20.68 5.93 12.05
CA LEU A 288 19.79 4.81 11.67
C LEU A 288 19.02 5.10 10.38
N LYS A 289 18.57 6.35 10.19
CA LYS A 289 17.90 6.78 8.96
C LYS A 289 18.86 6.77 7.77
N GLU A 290 20.09 7.23 7.95
CA GLU A 290 21.11 7.18 6.90
C GLU A 290 21.45 5.74 6.50
N PHE A 291 21.61 4.85 7.49
CA PHE A 291 21.78 3.41 7.25
C PHE A 291 20.60 2.82 6.48
N SER A 292 19.37 3.09 6.90
CA SER A 292 18.13 2.64 6.25
C SER A 292 18.06 3.09 4.78
N VAL A 293 18.40 4.35 4.48
CA VAL A 293 18.40 4.88 3.10
C VAL A 293 19.48 4.22 2.24
N LYS A 294 20.70 4.04 2.78
CA LYS A 294 21.82 3.41 2.03
C LYS A 294 21.61 1.91 1.83
N ALA A 295 20.91 1.23 2.73
CA ALA A 295 20.57 -0.18 2.63
C ALA A 295 19.34 -0.47 1.74
N ASP A 296 18.61 0.57 1.30
CA ASP A 296 17.36 0.39 0.56
C ASP A 296 17.57 -0.04 -0.89
N GLY A 297 17.47 -1.35 -1.12
CA GLY A 297 17.49 -1.99 -2.44
C GLY A 297 16.20 -1.86 -3.24
N TYR A 298 15.14 -1.25 -2.69
CA TYR A 298 13.82 -1.17 -3.34
C TYR A 298 13.39 0.25 -3.72
N ALA A 299 14.23 1.26 -3.51
CA ALA A 299 13.91 2.66 -3.77
C ALA A 299 13.31 2.91 -5.17
N PHE A 300 14.01 2.46 -6.21
CA PHE A 300 13.55 2.59 -7.60
C PHE A 300 12.26 1.80 -7.85
N PHE A 301 12.19 0.54 -7.38
CA PHE A 301 11.02 -0.31 -7.56
C PHE A 301 9.77 0.28 -6.90
N ARG A 302 9.91 0.86 -5.71
CA ARG A 302 8.83 1.50 -4.96
C ARG A 302 8.37 2.80 -5.63
N GLN A 303 9.27 3.62 -6.17
CA GLN A 303 8.92 4.79 -6.98
C GLN A 303 8.17 4.38 -8.25
N PHE A 304 8.66 3.36 -8.97
CA PHE A 304 8.00 2.83 -10.15
C PHE A 304 6.62 2.25 -9.82
N THR A 305 6.47 1.58 -8.68
CA THR A 305 5.19 1.07 -8.18
C THR A 305 4.19 2.20 -7.94
N ILE A 306 4.61 3.31 -7.31
CA ILE A 306 3.74 4.48 -7.10
C ILE A 306 3.31 5.09 -8.43
N LEU A 307 4.24 5.28 -9.37
CA LEU A 307 3.94 5.78 -10.71
C LEU A 307 2.95 4.85 -11.45
N SER A 308 3.15 3.55 -11.33
CA SER A 308 2.29 2.54 -11.93
C SER A 308 0.92 2.48 -11.29
N LEU A 309 0.81 2.67 -9.97
CA LEU A 309 -0.48 2.79 -9.28
C LEU A 309 -1.25 4.04 -9.76
N LEU A 310 -0.56 5.15 -9.98
CA LEU A 310 -1.18 6.42 -10.41
C LEU A 310 -1.67 6.37 -11.87
N PHE A 311 -0.87 5.81 -12.78
CA PHE A 311 -1.16 5.84 -14.22
C PHE A 311 -1.45 4.46 -14.82
N GLY A 312 -0.62 3.47 -14.49
CA GLY A 312 -0.69 2.12 -15.06
C GLY A 312 -1.98 1.39 -14.69
N PHE A 313 -2.34 1.38 -13.40
CA PHE A 313 -3.53 0.68 -12.91
C PHE A 313 -4.84 1.23 -13.51
N PRO A 314 -5.12 2.56 -13.47
CA PRO A 314 -6.32 3.10 -14.10
C PRO A 314 -6.39 2.82 -15.61
N LEU A 315 -5.25 2.89 -16.31
CA LEU A 315 -5.21 2.63 -17.75
C LEU A 315 -5.42 1.14 -18.07
N ALA A 316 -4.90 0.23 -17.24
CA ALA A 316 -5.19 -1.20 -17.35
C ALA A 316 -6.67 -1.51 -17.13
N LEU A 317 -7.30 -0.91 -16.10
CA LEU A 317 -8.73 -1.01 -15.89
C LEU A 317 -9.53 -0.50 -17.08
N TYR A 318 -9.14 0.65 -17.64
CA TYR A 318 -9.77 1.21 -18.84
C TYR A 318 -9.68 0.23 -20.03
N VAL A 319 -8.50 -0.31 -20.34
CA VAL A 319 -8.31 -1.24 -21.47
C VAL A 319 -9.16 -2.50 -21.30
N ILE A 320 -9.21 -3.05 -20.08
CA ILE A 320 -10.03 -4.24 -19.78
C ILE A 320 -11.52 -3.91 -19.93
N ALA A 321 -11.99 -2.84 -19.27
CA ALA A 321 -13.40 -2.43 -19.33
C ALA A 321 -13.85 -2.12 -20.76
N TYR A 322 -13.04 -1.37 -21.51
CA TYR A 322 -13.29 -1.07 -22.92
C TYR A 322 -13.44 -2.35 -23.74
N THR A 323 -12.52 -3.30 -23.56
CA THR A 323 -12.54 -4.55 -24.33
C THR A 323 -13.78 -5.38 -24.00
N LEU A 324 -14.15 -5.50 -22.72
CA LEU A 324 -15.36 -6.22 -22.32
C LEU A 324 -16.62 -5.58 -22.91
N LEU A 325 -16.78 -4.26 -22.77
CA LEU A 325 -17.91 -3.53 -23.32
C LEU A 325 -17.95 -3.59 -24.84
N PHE A 326 -16.79 -3.54 -25.50
CA PHE A 326 -16.66 -3.70 -26.94
C PHE A 326 -17.13 -5.08 -27.39
N LEU A 327 -16.67 -6.15 -26.73
CA LEU A 327 -17.08 -7.52 -27.05
C LEU A 327 -18.59 -7.69 -26.91
N VAL A 328 -19.19 -7.19 -25.82
CA VAL A 328 -20.64 -7.21 -25.62
C VAL A 328 -21.36 -6.41 -26.71
N ALA A 329 -20.89 -5.20 -27.02
CA ALA A 329 -21.51 -4.35 -28.05
C ALA A 329 -21.43 -4.95 -29.46
N THR A 330 -20.39 -5.73 -29.77
CA THR A 330 -20.29 -6.43 -31.06
C THR A 330 -21.31 -7.56 -31.24
N LEU A 331 -22.00 -7.98 -30.18
CA LEU A 331 -23.12 -8.93 -30.29
C LEU A 331 -24.37 -8.28 -30.91
N VAL A 332 -24.47 -6.95 -30.86
CA VAL A 332 -25.69 -6.21 -31.23
C VAL A 332 -25.44 -5.25 -32.42
N CYS A 333 -24.24 -4.69 -32.52
CA CYS A 333 -23.91 -3.65 -33.49
C CYS A 333 -22.67 -3.99 -34.33
N ASP A 334 -22.52 -3.31 -35.47
CA ASP A 334 -21.32 -3.40 -36.29
C ASP A 334 -20.08 -2.86 -35.55
N MET A 335 -18.89 -3.28 -36.01
CA MET A 335 -17.62 -3.03 -35.30
C MET A 335 -17.33 -1.55 -35.02
N ARG A 336 -17.77 -0.63 -35.89
CA ARG A 336 -17.54 0.82 -35.70
C ARG A 336 -18.45 1.35 -34.60
N LYS A 337 -19.74 1.06 -34.66
CA LYS A 337 -20.70 1.44 -33.62
C LYS A 337 -20.32 0.82 -32.28
N ALA A 338 -19.94 -0.46 -32.25
CA ALA A 338 -19.51 -1.13 -31.03
C ALA A 338 -18.30 -0.42 -30.37
N ALA A 339 -17.31 0.03 -31.16
CA ALA A 339 -16.14 0.75 -30.65
C ALA A 339 -16.52 2.12 -30.05
N VAL A 340 -17.42 2.86 -30.70
CA VAL A 340 -17.92 4.15 -30.19
C VAL A 340 -18.74 3.92 -28.92
N THR A 341 -19.68 2.98 -28.94
CA THR A 341 -20.52 2.63 -27.79
C THR A 341 -19.66 2.25 -26.58
N ALA A 342 -18.67 1.37 -26.75
CA ALA A 342 -17.76 0.99 -25.66
C ALA A 342 -16.98 2.20 -25.11
N SER A 343 -16.48 3.08 -25.99
CA SER A 343 -15.76 4.30 -25.59
C SER A 343 -16.64 5.24 -24.78
N VAL A 344 -17.89 5.47 -25.24
CA VAL A 344 -18.88 6.30 -24.55
C VAL A 344 -19.26 5.70 -23.21
N LEU A 345 -19.51 4.39 -23.14
CA LEU A 345 -19.83 3.71 -21.88
C LEU A 345 -18.67 3.78 -20.88
N CYS A 346 -17.41 3.59 -21.32
CA CYS A 346 -16.25 3.79 -20.45
C CYS A 346 -16.18 5.22 -19.89
N LEU A 347 -16.45 6.23 -20.73
CA LEU A 347 -16.48 7.62 -20.31
C LEU A 347 -17.59 7.86 -19.27
N VAL A 348 -18.80 7.36 -19.52
CA VAL A 348 -19.94 7.47 -18.60
C VAL A 348 -19.63 6.79 -17.26
N ILE A 349 -19.08 5.57 -17.27
CA ILE A 349 -18.67 4.85 -16.05
C ILE A 349 -17.59 5.65 -15.30
N GLY A 350 -16.57 6.14 -16.01
CA GLY A 350 -15.50 6.91 -15.39
C GLY A 350 -15.97 8.23 -14.77
N ILE A 351 -16.91 8.93 -15.40
CA ILE A 351 -17.55 10.15 -14.85
C ILE A 351 -18.45 9.78 -13.66
N ALA A 352 -19.22 8.69 -13.76
CA ALA A 352 -20.08 8.23 -12.68
C ALA A 352 -19.30 7.87 -11.41
N LEU A 353 -18.08 7.32 -11.54
CA LEU A 353 -17.18 7.07 -10.40
C LEU A 353 -16.70 8.37 -9.73
N VAL A 354 -16.63 9.48 -10.47
CA VAL A 354 -16.22 10.79 -9.95
C VAL A 354 -17.38 11.53 -9.27
N ALA A 355 -18.61 11.33 -9.75
CA ALA A 355 -19.79 12.06 -9.30
C ALA A 355 -19.98 12.09 -7.76
N PRO A 356 -19.85 10.97 -7.00
CA PRO A 356 -20.01 10.98 -5.56
C PRO A 356 -19.02 11.91 -4.82
N MET A 357 -17.83 12.12 -5.38
CA MET A 357 -16.81 13.00 -4.81
C MET A 357 -17.08 14.47 -5.15
N TYR A 358 -17.63 14.74 -6.34
CA TYR A 358 -18.00 16.10 -6.74
C TYR A 358 -19.20 16.62 -5.94
N TYR A 359 -20.28 15.84 -5.84
CA TYR A 359 -21.48 16.21 -5.08
C TYR A 359 -21.21 16.36 -3.58
N ALA A 360 -20.20 15.67 -3.06
CA ALA A 360 -19.76 15.80 -1.69
C ALA A 360 -19.14 17.16 -1.35
N LYS A 361 -18.43 17.75 -2.32
CA LYS A 361 -17.70 19.01 -2.12
C LYS A 361 -18.64 20.22 -2.01
N GLY A 362 -19.89 20.06 -2.44
CA GLY A 362 -20.91 21.10 -2.42
C GLY A 362 -21.47 21.45 -1.04
N GLU A 363 -21.36 20.57 -0.06
CA GLU A 363 -21.90 20.81 1.28
C GLU A 363 -20.78 21.17 2.26
N LYS A 364 -20.54 22.48 2.44
CA LYS A 364 -19.52 22.98 3.38
C LYS A 364 -20.00 22.77 4.82
N ILE A 365 -19.53 21.69 5.42
CA ILE A 365 -19.72 21.43 6.85
C ILE A 365 -18.60 22.13 7.61
N ASP A 366 -18.98 23.00 8.53
CA ASP A 366 -18.11 23.79 9.37
C ASP A 366 -18.60 23.75 10.83
N ARG A 367 -17.83 24.34 11.75
CA ARG A 367 -18.15 24.32 13.17
C ARG A 367 -19.59 24.76 13.50
N ASN A 368 -20.13 25.73 12.77
CA ASN A 368 -21.41 26.36 13.10
C ASN A 368 -22.59 25.45 12.76
N ASN A 369 -22.41 24.50 11.84
CA ASN A 369 -23.46 23.59 11.41
C ASN A 369 -23.27 22.14 11.90
N VAL A 370 -22.22 21.83 12.67
CA VAL A 370 -21.98 20.49 13.24
C VAL A 370 -23.20 19.99 14.03
N SER A 371 -23.75 20.81 14.94
CA SER A 371 -24.86 20.41 15.81
C SER A 371 -26.11 19.95 15.05
N GLN A 372 -26.35 20.54 13.87
CA GLN A 372 -27.46 20.15 12.99
C GLN A 372 -27.09 18.95 12.10
N THR A 373 -25.91 18.99 11.48
CA THR A 373 -25.50 18.01 10.46
C THR A 373 -25.16 16.64 11.05
N ILE A 374 -24.73 16.60 12.32
CA ILE A 374 -24.43 15.36 13.03
C ILE A 374 -25.69 14.52 13.31
N GLN A 375 -26.85 15.16 13.39
CA GLN A 375 -28.16 14.50 13.55
C GLN A 375 -28.89 14.27 12.22
N SER A 376 -28.24 14.59 11.09
CA SER A 376 -28.85 14.43 9.77
C SER A 376 -29.20 12.99 9.47
N THR A 377 -30.27 12.77 8.72
CA THR A 377 -30.60 11.46 8.14
C THR A 377 -29.55 11.01 7.11
N ARG A 378 -28.83 11.96 6.49
CA ARG A 378 -27.78 11.69 5.49
C ARG A 378 -26.46 11.37 6.19
N TRP A 379 -26.00 10.12 6.04
CA TRP A 379 -24.76 9.66 6.66
C TRP A 379 -23.52 10.46 6.23
N GLN A 380 -23.51 10.98 5.00
CA GLN A 380 -22.41 11.80 4.50
C GLN A 380 -22.27 13.10 5.28
N GLN A 381 -23.39 13.67 5.75
CA GLN A 381 -23.38 14.86 6.60
C GLN A 381 -22.83 14.49 7.97
N ARG A 382 -23.31 13.40 8.58
CA ARG A 382 -22.80 12.91 9.87
C ARG A 382 -21.28 12.66 9.85
N VAL A 383 -20.79 11.94 8.83
CA VAL A 383 -19.34 11.70 8.64
C VAL A 383 -18.59 13.02 8.41
N GLY A 384 -19.17 13.94 7.65
CA GLY A 384 -18.61 15.28 7.49
C GLY A 384 -18.48 16.03 8.83
N SER A 385 -19.51 15.97 9.68
CA SER A 385 -19.49 16.53 11.04
C SER A 385 -18.41 15.89 11.89
N LEU A 386 -18.27 14.56 11.88
CA LEU A 386 -17.20 13.85 12.59
C LEU A 386 -15.80 14.26 12.10
N LYS A 387 -15.63 14.44 10.78
CA LYS A 387 -14.38 14.98 10.21
C LYS A 387 -14.07 16.39 10.73
N VAL A 388 -15.08 17.25 10.87
CA VAL A 388 -14.93 18.58 11.48
C VAL A 388 -14.56 18.48 12.95
N VAL A 389 -15.26 17.63 13.72
CA VAL A 389 -14.97 17.37 15.14
C VAL A 389 -13.51 16.95 15.34
N VAL A 390 -13.00 16.02 14.54
CA VAL A 390 -11.61 15.56 14.61
C VAL A 390 -10.64 16.66 14.21
N ARG A 391 -10.89 17.34 13.07
CA ARG A 391 -10.00 18.39 12.53
C ARG A 391 -9.86 19.58 13.47
N GLU A 392 -10.97 20.00 14.09
CA GLU A 392 -11.04 21.17 14.96
C GLU A 392 -10.96 20.81 16.44
N ARG A 393 -10.82 19.51 16.76
CA ARG A 393 -10.76 18.97 18.12
C ARG A 393 -11.93 19.44 19.01
N LEU A 394 -13.13 19.40 18.44
CA LEU A 394 -14.36 19.71 19.18
C LEU A 394 -14.70 18.56 20.14
N GLU A 395 -15.43 18.87 21.20
CA GLU A 395 -15.90 17.83 22.13
C GLU A 395 -17.12 17.13 21.53
N ILE A 396 -16.96 15.86 21.17
CA ILE A 396 -18.03 15.07 20.54
C ILE A 396 -19.23 14.90 21.48
N ALA A 397 -18.99 14.86 22.80
CA ALA A 397 -20.05 14.75 23.80
C ALA A 397 -21.00 15.97 23.83
N ASP A 398 -20.59 17.12 23.30
CA ASP A 398 -21.42 18.32 23.21
C ASP A 398 -22.53 18.19 22.15
N PHE A 399 -22.44 17.19 21.26
CA PHE A 399 -23.36 17.02 20.13
C PHE A 399 -24.29 15.83 20.34
N PRO A 400 -25.61 16.02 20.48
CA PRO A 400 -26.51 14.92 20.77
C PRO A 400 -26.59 13.91 19.61
N GLY A 401 -26.87 12.65 19.96
CA GLY A 401 -27.08 11.57 18.98
C GLY A 401 -25.80 10.95 18.42
N TYR A 402 -24.61 11.32 18.90
CA TYR A 402 -23.36 10.70 18.46
C TYR A 402 -23.28 9.20 18.84
N GLU A 403 -23.86 8.81 19.99
CA GLU A 403 -23.74 7.45 20.55
C GLU A 403 -24.42 6.40 19.66
N THR A 404 -25.55 6.75 19.05
CA THR A 404 -26.32 5.82 18.21
C THR A 404 -25.55 5.41 16.96
N MET A 405 -24.60 6.23 16.52
CA MET A 405 -23.77 5.94 15.34
C MET A 405 -22.85 4.73 15.52
N MET A 406 -22.53 4.34 16.76
CA MET A 406 -21.78 3.10 17.03
C MET A 406 -22.54 1.85 16.55
N SER A 407 -23.87 1.90 16.54
CA SER A 407 -24.73 0.79 16.15
C SER A 407 -25.19 0.86 14.69
N HIS A 408 -24.84 1.91 13.94
CA HIS A 408 -25.20 2.02 12.53
C HIS A 408 -24.36 1.08 11.67
N ASP A 409 -24.95 0.51 10.61
CA ASP A 409 -24.25 -0.37 9.65
C ASP A 409 -23.11 0.33 8.87
N ARG A 410 -23.05 1.67 8.92
CA ARG A 410 -22.13 2.48 8.12
C ARG A 410 -20.74 2.50 8.73
N ILE A 411 -19.84 1.70 8.13
CA ILE A 411 -18.42 1.61 8.49
C ILE A 411 -17.74 3.00 8.58
N PRO A 412 -17.96 3.94 7.63
CA PRO A 412 -17.37 5.27 7.74
C PRO A 412 -17.78 6.05 8.99
N GLU A 413 -19.02 5.92 9.45
CA GLU A 413 -19.47 6.58 10.68
C GLU A 413 -18.71 6.05 11.88
N ARG A 414 -18.65 4.73 12.04
CA ARG A 414 -18.05 4.10 13.22
C ARG A 414 -16.55 4.37 13.35
N TYR A 415 -15.77 4.30 12.26
CA TYR A 415 -14.33 4.57 12.36
C TYR A 415 -14.01 6.08 12.49
N TRP A 416 -14.81 6.98 11.92
CA TRP A 416 -14.65 8.42 12.16
C TRP A 416 -15.07 8.80 13.58
N LEU A 417 -16.08 8.10 14.13
CA LEU A 417 -16.50 8.27 15.51
C LEU A 417 -15.40 7.80 16.50
N ALA A 418 -14.73 6.67 16.20
CA ALA A 418 -13.56 6.25 16.97
C ALA A 418 -12.49 7.36 17.05
N GLN A 419 -12.21 8.02 15.92
CA GLN A 419 -11.28 9.16 15.88
C GLN A 419 -11.80 10.37 16.67
N ALA A 420 -13.11 10.65 16.62
CA ALA A 420 -13.72 11.72 17.42
C ALA A 420 -13.59 11.44 18.94
N PHE A 421 -13.74 10.19 19.37
CA PHE A 421 -13.46 9.80 20.77
C PHE A 421 -11.99 9.92 21.17
N GLY A 422 -11.06 9.80 20.21
CA GLY A 422 -9.63 9.99 20.42
C GLY A 422 -9.24 11.42 20.78
N VAL A 423 -9.99 12.42 20.28
CA VAL A 423 -9.75 13.85 20.58
C VAL A 423 -10.60 14.38 21.75
N SER A 424 -11.62 13.64 22.16
CA SER A 424 -12.51 13.95 23.28
C SER A 424 -11.78 13.85 24.63
N ARG A 425 -12.14 14.73 25.57
CA ARG A 425 -11.60 14.74 26.94
C ARG A 425 -12.56 14.17 27.97
N GLN A 426 -13.81 13.92 27.57
CA GLN A 426 -14.83 13.42 28.49
C GLN A 426 -14.57 11.96 28.89
N PRO A 427 -14.79 11.57 30.16
CA PRO A 427 -14.64 10.19 30.61
C PRO A 427 -15.60 9.21 29.92
N GLU A 428 -16.83 9.63 29.62
CA GLU A 428 -17.87 8.75 29.06
C GLU A 428 -17.47 8.25 27.66
N THR A 429 -16.85 9.11 26.85
CA THR A 429 -16.39 8.75 25.50
C THR A 429 -15.26 7.73 25.50
N TYR A 430 -14.54 7.57 26.62
CA TYR A 430 -13.55 6.51 26.79
C TYR A 430 -14.22 5.14 26.82
N GLY A 431 -15.32 5.00 27.57
CA GLY A 431 -16.11 3.77 27.60
C GLY A 431 -16.68 3.43 26.22
N HIS A 432 -17.12 4.43 25.47
CA HIS A 432 -17.57 4.27 24.08
C HIS A 432 -16.46 3.81 23.14
N LEU A 433 -15.25 4.38 23.30
CA LEU A 433 -14.09 3.98 22.51
C LEU A 433 -13.67 2.52 22.75
N LEU A 434 -13.73 2.04 23.99
CA LEU A 434 -13.45 0.64 24.31
C LEU A 434 -14.43 -0.33 23.63
N ARG A 435 -15.71 0.04 23.51
CA ARG A 435 -16.70 -0.79 22.80
C ARG A 435 -16.38 -0.93 21.31
N LEU A 436 -15.77 0.08 20.68
CA LEU A 436 -15.38 0.02 19.27
C LEU A 436 -14.19 -0.91 18.99
N LEU A 437 -13.50 -1.41 20.03
CA LEU A 437 -12.52 -2.48 19.88
C LEU A 437 -13.16 -3.84 19.55
N ASP A 438 -14.47 -3.98 19.76
CA ASP A 438 -15.24 -5.19 19.45
C ASP A 438 -15.97 -5.08 18.09
N ASP A 439 -15.70 -4.04 17.30
CA ASP A 439 -16.32 -3.86 15.98
C ASP A 439 -15.91 -4.98 15.01
N PRO A 440 -16.85 -5.54 14.22
CA PRO A 440 -16.53 -6.60 13.27
C PRO A 440 -15.64 -6.13 12.10
N GLN A 441 -15.48 -4.80 11.90
CA GLN A 441 -14.68 -4.26 10.81
C GLN A 441 -13.28 -3.87 11.29
N PRO A 442 -12.20 -4.48 10.74
CA PRO A 442 -10.83 -4.22 11.19
C PRO A 442 -10.43 -2.74 11.14
N ILE A 443 -10.94 -1.97 10.18
CA ILE A 443 -10.68 -0.53 10.09
C ILE A 443 -11.18 0.25 11.32
N VAL A 444 -12.33 -0.14 11.89
CA VAL A 444 -12.89 0.51 13.08
C VAL A 444 -12.03 0.19 14.29
N VAL A 445 -11.67 -1.08 14.48
CA VAL A 445 -10.78 -1.54 15.57
C VAL A 445 -9.42 -0.84 15.49
N CYS A 446 -8.81 -0.77 14.29
CA CYS A 446 -7.55 -0.06 14.08
C CYS A 446 -7.66 1.42 14.49
N LYS A 447 -8.75 2.10 14.11
CA LYS A 447 -8.97 3.51 14.47
C LYS A 447 -9.30 3.70 15.95
N ALA A 448 -9.93 2.72 16.59
CA ALA A 448 -10.13 2.73 18.03
C ALA A 448 -8.80 2.59 18.79
N LEU A 449 -7.91 1.67 18.36
CA LEU A 449 -6.56 1.53 18.93
C LEU A 449 -5.72 2.80 18.75
N GLU A 450 -5.75 3.41 17.55
CA GLU A 450 -5.08 4.69 17.30
C GLU A 450 -5.59 5.79 18.22
N ALA A 451 -6.92 5.90 18.38
CA ALA A 451 -7.56 6.87 19.26
C ALA A 451 -7.20 6.66 20.75
N LEU A 452 -7.06 5.41 21.22
CA LEU A 452 -6.58 5.13 22.57
C LEU A 452 -5.15 5.65 22.78
N GLY A 453 -4.27 5.46 21.80
CA GLY A 453 -2.93 6.04 21.83
C GLY A 453 -2.96 7.58 21.89
N GLN A 454 -3.87 8.22 21.15
CA GLN A 454 -4.03 9.68 21.15
C GLN A 454 -4.55 10.24 22.48
N ARG A 455 -5.44 9.52 23.19
CA ARG A 455 -5.93 9.93 24.51
C ARG A 455 -4.84 9.94 25.58
N GLY A 456 -3.81 9.12 25.42
CA GLY A 456 -2.63 9.15 26.29
C GLY A 456 -2.80 8.47 27.64
N ASP A 457 -3.94 7.84 27.93
CA ASP A 457 -4.17 7.13 29.19
C ASP A 457 -3.39 5.81 29.22
N ARG A 458 -2.35 5.76 30.06
CA ARG A 458 -1.50 4.58 30.20
C ARG A 458 -2.19 3.41 30.89
N ALA A 459 -3.32 3.63 31.58
CA ALA A 459 -4.07 2.55 32.21
C ALA A 459 -4.63 1.54 31.20
N VAL A 460 -4.73 1.91 29.92
CA VAL A 460 -5.20 1.02 28.84
C VAL A 460 -4.14 0.03 28.33
N ILE A 461 -2.87 0.20 28.70
CA ILE A 461 -1.76 -0.64 28.18
C ILE A 461 -2.04 -2.15 28.35
N PRO A 462 -2.46 -2.65 29.52
CA PRO A 462 -2.78 -4.08 29.69
C PRO A 462 -3.91 -4.56 28.78
N GLU A 463 -4.93 -3.71 28.55
CA GLU A 463 -6.03 -4.03 27.63
C GLU A 463 -5.51 -4.16 26.20
N ILE A 464 -4.70 -3.21 25.73
CA ILE A 464 -4.13 -3.25 24.38
C ILE A 464 -3.24 -4.49 24.19
N LEU A 465 -2.43 -4.85 25.19
CA LEU A 465 -1.61 -6.07 25.16
C LEU A 465 -2.48 -7.34 25.06
N ARG A 466 -3.53 -7.44 25.88
CA ARG A 466 -4.49 -8.57 25.82
C ARG A 466 -5.15 -8.66 24.44
N ARG A 467 -5.55 -7.53 23.86
CA ARG A 467 -6.15 -7.47 22.52
C ARG A 467 -5.15 -7.87 21.44
N PHE A 468 -3.90 -7.42 21.56
CA PHE A 468 -2.81 -7.80 20.67
C PHE A 468 -2.56 -9.31 20.67
N GLU A 469 -2.48 -9.92 21.85
CA GLU A 469 -2.23 -11.36 22.03
C GLU A 469 -3.33 -12.22 21.42
N ASN A 470 -4.59 -11.80 21.56
CA ASN A 470 -5.75 -12.55 21.07
C ASN A 470 -6.19 -12.19 19.64
N SER A 471 -5.58 -11.17 19.00
CA SER A 471 -5.99 -10.76 17.67
C SER A 471 -5.49 -11.72 16.60
N HIS A 472 -6.40 -12.12 15.70
CA HIS A 472 -6.11 -12.89 14.50
C HIS A 472 -5.91 -12.01 13.25
N HIS A 473 -5.83 -10.67 13.43
CA HIS A 473 -5.74 -9.72 12.33
C HIS A 473 -4.46 -8.88 12.41
N TRP A 474 -3.61 -8.99 11.39
CA TRP A 474 -2.26 -8.39 11.41
C TRP A 474 -2.30 -6.85 11.52
N TYR A 475 -3.26 -6.18 10.87
CA TYR A 475 -3.41 -4.72 11.07
C TYR A 475 -3.77 -4.33 12.49
N GLU A 476 -4.62 -5.10 13.18
CA GLU A 476 -5.01 -4.75 14.55
C GLU A 476 -3.78 -4.85 15.47
N GLN A 477 -2.96 -5.88 15.30
CA GLN A 477 -1.68 -6.02 16.01
C GLN A 477 -0.74 -4.85 15.73
N LEU A 478 -0.63 -4.44 14.46
CA LEU A 478 0.20 -3.29 14.07
C LEU A 478 -0.27 -2.00 14.75
N TYR A 479 -1.58 -1.72 14.75
CA TYR A 479 -2.16 -0.54 15.36
C TYR A 479 -2.10 -0.59 16.89
N ALA A 480 -2.30 -1.76 17.49
CA ALA A 480 -2.14 -1.98 18.93
C ALA A 480 -0.69 -1.69 19.35
N TYR A 481 0.30 -2.21 18.60
CA TYR A 481 1.70 -1.90 18.87
C TYR A 481 2.01 -0.41 18.74
N GLN A 482 1.51 0.26 17.70
CA GLN A 482 1.69 1.71 17.53
C GLN A 482 1.06 2.51 18.68
N ALA A 483 -0.12 2.10 19.14
CA ALA A 483 -0.78 2.71 20.30
C ALA A 483 0.06 2.53 21.57
N LEU A 484 0.56 1.32 21.84
CA LEU A 484 1.48 1.03 22.96
C LEU A 484 2.71 1.94 22.91
N ARG A 485 3.36 2.03 21.75
CA ARG A 485 4.53 2.91 21.55
C ARG A 485 4.21 4.39 21.80
N THR A 486 3.03 4.84 21.38
CA THR A 486 2.54 6.22 21.62
C THR A 486 2.31 6.49 23.10
N LEU A 487 1.80 5.50 23.84
CA LEU A 487 1.59 5.57 25.29
C LEU A 487 2.91 5.51 26.10
N GLY A 488 4.04 5.28 25.43
CA GLY A 488 5.36 5.18 26.06
C GLY A 488 5.69 3.78 26.58
N TRP A 489 4.89 2.76 26.22
CA TRP A 489 5.25 1.37 26.47
C TRP A 489 6.54 1.03 25.71
N LYS A 490 7.48 0.41 26.42
CA LYS A 490 8.74 -0.04 25.87
C LYS A 490 8.73 -1.55 25.82
N GLN A 491 9.13 -2.07 24.68
CA GLN A 491 9.35 -3.49 24.52
C GLN A 491 10.51 -3.92 25.42
N ALA A 492 10.30 -5.01 26.16
CA ALA A 492 11.28 -5.65 27.00
C ALA A 492 11.25 -7.15 26.72
N LYS A 493 12.35 -7.84 27.03
CA LYS A 493 12.39 -9.30 26.95
C LYS A 493 11.50 -9.86 28.07
N SER A 494 10.59 -10.77 27.73
CA SER A 494 9.93 -11.63 28.72
C SER A 494 11.01 -12.47 29.40
N ILE A 495 11.08 -12.37 30.73
CA ILE A 495 12.04 -13.13 31.56
C ILE A 495 11.69 -14.62 31.51
#